data_AF-A0A831XJ39-F1
#
_entry.id   AF-A0A831XJ39-F1
#
_cell.length_a   1.000
_cell.length_b   1.000
_cell.length_c   1.000
_cell.angle_alpha   90.00
_cell.angle_beta   90.00
_cell.angle_gamma   90.00
#
_symmetry.space_group_name_H-M   'P 1'
#
loop_
_entity.id
_entity.type
_entity.pdbx_description
1 polymer ?
#
loop_
_entity_poly.entity_id
_entity_poly.type
_entity_poly.pdbx_seq_one_letter_code
_entity_poly.pdbx_strand_id
1 'polypeptide(L)'
;MMSRKTRTDPGVDQRTVDEALAKAVCTGDIVNFRFLFTAFSPARQDSSEQFDVPRYAYLLPHNDLKSDPRFKEALAAVRAIETHTHIQQELEAKRPAQLPAGLVLLLGDNAVRAGKYTSAAQAYELLRLRRRMQDECFQQADAALDAGDVARTVRGYLIGIGLDYDYAAFPEPLPAVPDYQKRALVLHADYPDDPRDSVALQEPEVHIRTALTYLLRGASTAARLAERPLDLKTAFVKELVHALDPQWPAFAGRFREACAMTREFGERLEPTRVPAPQEDHGLAKEIETTLGEDPRRITAHLLGRDIPGGAWWQYLKELAYTHPASVLFIARWTLGDDEILVPRYRPDSPLAVALGLREEDEPPE
;
A
#
# COMPACT_ATOMS: atom_id res chain seq x y z
N MET A 1 0.45 -61.82 21.52
CA MET A 1 0.97 -60.60 22.17
C MET A 1 1.96 -59.95 21.23
N MET A 2 1.52 -59.00 20.39
CA MET A 2 2.44 -58.20 19.57
C MET A 2 3.07 -57.13 20.46
N SER A 3 4.40 -57.21 20.59
CA SER A 3 5.21 -56.22 21.28
C SER A 3 5.09 -54.87 20.57
N ARG A 4 4.44 -53.90 21.23
CA ARG A 4 4.46 -52.50 20.82
C ARG A 4 5.92 -52.05 20.90
N LYS A 5 6.59 -51.95 19.76
CA LYS A 5 7.84 -51.18 19.65
C LYS A 5 7.49 -49.75 20.05
N THR A 6 7.93 -49.36 21.25
CA THR A 6 8.02 -47.97 21.68
C THR A 6 8.94 -47.28 20.67
N ARG A 7 8.35 -46.52 19.76
CA ARG A 7 9.08 -45.55 18.95
C ARG A 7 9.64 -44.55 19.95
N THR A 8 10.93 -44.60 20.22
CA THR A 8 11.66 -43.53 20.89
C THR A 8 11.53 -42.32 19.97
N ASP A 9 10.63 -41.40 20.31
CA ASP A 9 10.49 -40.18 19.53
C ASP A 9 11.82 -39.42 19.59
N PRO A 10 12.42 -39.10 18.43
CA PRO A 10 13.57 -38.21 18.40
C PRO A 10 13.09 -36.89 18.99
N GLY A 11 13.61 -36.52 20.16
CA GLY A 11 13.30 -35.25 20.79
C GLY A 11 13.56 -34.09 19.82
N VAL A 12 12.76 -33.03 19.93
CA VAL A 12 12.93 -31.82 19.12
C VAL A 12 14.33 -31.25 19.36
N ASP A 13 15.12 -31.09 18.30
CA ASP A 13 16.45 -30.49 18.39
C ASP A 13 16.35 -29.00 18.71
N GLN A 14 16.79 -28.63 19.92
CA GLN A 14 16.77 -27.25 20.41
C GLN A 14 17.52 -26.29 19.46
N ARG A 15 18.60 -26.74 18.83
CA ARG A 15 19.33 -25.89 17.87
C ARG A 15 18.46 -25.52 16.69
N THR A 16 17.65 -26.45 16.20
CA THR A 16 16.72 -26.23 15.10
C THR A 16 15.60 -25.26 15.50
N VAL A 17 15.10 -25.36 16.74
CA VAL A 17 14.13 -24.40 17.31
C VAL A 17 14.74 -22.99 17.36
N ASP A 18 15.97 -22.85 17.88
CA ASP A 18 16.65 -21.56 17.95
C ASP A 18 16.82 -20.92 16.57
N GLU A 19 17.23 -21.72 15.57
CA GLU A 19 17.41 -21.27 14.20
C GLU A 19 16.08 -20.83 13.56
N ALA A 20 14.98 -21.52 13.84
CA ALA A 20 13.64 -21.15 13.36
C ALA A 20 13.15 -19.84 13.99
N LEU A 21 13.30 -19.68 15.31
CA LEU A 21 12.95 -18.44 16.03
C LEU A 21 13.79 -17.27 15.54
N ALA A 22 15.10 -17.47 15.39
CA ALA A 22 16.02 -16.46 14.89
C ALA A 22 15.67 -16.02 13.46
N LYS A 23 15.25 -16.96 12.58
CA LYS A 23 14.76 -16.63 11.24
C LYS A 23 13.53 -15.72 11.31
N ALA A 24 12.53 -16.08 12.11
CA ALA A 24 11.30 -15.30 12.23
C ALA A 24 11.58 -13.87 12.73
N VAL A 25 12.41 -13.74 13.78
CA VAL A 25 12.85 -12.45 14.31
C VAL A 25 13.67 -11.64 13.30
N CYS A 26 14.63 -12.27 12.62
CA CYS A 26 15.49 -11.61 11.62
C CYS A 26 14.68 -11.08 10.42
N THR A 27 13.67 -11.84 9.99
CA THR A 27 12.86 -11.48 8.81
C THR A 27 11.65 -10.62 9.16
N GLY A 28 11.43 -10.31 10.44
CA GLY A 28 10.28 -9.53 10.90
C GLY A 28 8.94 -10.25 10.75
N ASP A 29 8.93 -11.58 10.81
CA ASP A 29 7.74 -12.41 10.54
C ASP A 29 7.04 -12.84 11.84
N ILE A 30 6.13 -11.97 12.30
CA ILE A 30 5.38 -12.18 13.54
C ILE A 30 4.42 -13.38 13.45
N VAL A 31 3.95 -13.74 12.26
CA VAL A 31 3.04 -14.87 12.05
C VAL A 31 3.79 -16.17 12.31
N ASN A 32 4.95 -16.35 11.67
CA ASN A 32 5.79 -17.51 11.89
C ASN A 32 6.38 -17.56 13.30
N PHE A 33 6.73 -16.39 13.87
CA PHE A 33 7.17 -16.32 15.26
C PHE A 33 6.09 -16.83 16.22
N ARG A 34 4.83 -16.39 16.07
CA ARG A 34 3.71 -16.89 16.89
C ARG A 34 3.41 -18.35 16.63
N PHE A 35 3.44 -18.77 15.36
CA PHE A 35 3.19 -20.16 14.96
C PHE A 35 4.11 -21.12 15.71
N LEU A 36 5.40 -20.78 15.87
CA LEU A 36 6.38 -21.60 16.56
C LEU A 36 6.02 -21.90 18.03
N PHE A 37 5.13 -21.11 18.66
CA PHE A 37 4.66 -21.35 20.03
C PHE A 37 3.27 -22.01 20.11
N THR A 38 2.59 -22.25 18.99
CA THR A 38 1.27 -22.90 18.97
C THR A 38 1.35 -24.39 19.33
N ALA A 39 0.23 -25.00 19.74
CA ALA A 39 0.19 -26.39 20.19
C ALA A 39 0.64 -27.41 19.13
N PHE A 40 0.39 -27.13 17.85
CA PHE A 40 0.78 -28.00 16.73
C PHE A 40 2.11 -27.57 16.09
N SER A 41 2.90 -26.74 16.77
CA SER A 41 4.19 -26.30 16.25
C SER A 41 5.19 -27.46 16.18
N PRO A 42 6.05 -27.55 15.14
CA PRO A 42 7.17 -28.49 15.14
C PRO A 42 8.23 -28.20 16.20
N ALA A 43 8.13 -27.05 16.90
CA ALA A 43 9.03 -26.70 18.00
C ALA A 43 8.65 -27.31 19.36
N ARG A 44 7.44 -27.88 19.49
CA ARG A 44 6.96 -28.48 20.73
C ARG A 44 7.24 -29.97 20.78
N GLN A 45 7.67 -30.47 21.94
CA GLN A 45 7.99 -31.89 22.13
C GLN A 45 6.76 -32.81 22.07
N ASP A 46 5.59 -32.31 22.44
CA ASP A 46 4.33 -33.05 22.45
C ASP A 46 3.53 -32.91 21.13
N SER A 47 4.09 -32.23 20.13
CA SER A 47 3.49 -32.09 18.81
C SER A 47 3.77 -33.31 17.93
N SER A 48 2.80 -33.69 17.09
CA SER A 48 3.02 -34.66 16.02
C SER A 48 3.80 -34.09 14.84
N GLU A 49 4.08 -32.79 14.84
CA GLU A 49 4.76 -32.07 13.78
C GLU A 49 6.28 -32.02 13.97
N GLN A 50 7.04 -32.08 12.87
CA GLN A 50 8.50 -32.11 12.90
C GLN A 50 9.09 -31.19 11.82
N PHE A 51 10.22 -30.54 12.12
CA PHE A 51 10.85 -29.58 11.22
C PHE A 51 11.40 -30.20 9.93
N ASP A 52 11.70 -31.49 9.92
CA ASP A 52 12.24 -32.23 8.77
C ASP A 52 11.19 -32.55 7.70
N VAL A 53 9.90 -32.36 8.01
CA VAL A 53 8.82 -32.50 7.03
C VAL A 53 8.90 -31.35 6.01
N PRO A 54 8.86 -31.62 4.69
CA PRO A 54 9.03 -30.60 3.65
C PRO A 54 8.14 -29.36 3.79
N ARG A 55 6.92 -29.53 4.33
CA ARG A 55 5.99 -28.42 4.55
C ARG A 55 6.49 -27.37 5.56
N TYR A 56 7.42 -27.69 6.45
CA TYR A 56 7.99 -26.76 7.44
C TYR A 56 9.39 -26.28 7.11
N ALA A 57 9.96 -26.69 5.97
CA ALA A 57 11.28 -26.25 5.55
C ALA A 57 11.37 -24.71 5.46
N TYR A 58 10.26 -24.03 5.18
CA TYR A 58 10.19 -22.56 5.14
C TYR A 58 10.38 -21.89 6.51
N LEU A 59 10.31 -22.62 7.63
CA LEU A 59 10.59 -22.08 8.97
C LEU A 59 12.09 -22.05 9.27
N LEU A 60 12.90 -22.81 8.53
CA LEU A 60 14.34 -22.91 8.77
C LEU A 60 15.13 -21.95 7.87
N PRO A 61 16.22 -21.35 8.36
CA PRO A 61 17.03 -20.41 7.59
C PRO A 61 17.81 -21.14 6.50
N HIS A 62 17.84 -20.56 5.30
CA HIS A 62 18.74 -20.98 4.22
C HIS A 62 20.17 -20.46 4.48
N ASN A 63 21.18 -21.00 3.79
CA ASN A 63 22.59 -20.68 4.04
C ASN A 63 22.90 -19.17 3.91
N ASP A 64 22.30 -18.48 2.94
CA ASP A 64 22.52 -17.06 2.74
C ASP A 64 22.04 -16.25 3.95
N LEU A 65 20.87 -16.61 4.50
CA LEU A 65 20.34 -15.94 5.69
C LEU A 65 21.20 -16.20 6.92
N LYS A 66 21.79 -17.40 7.06
CA LYS A 66 22.71 -17.71 8.18
C LYS A 66 23.95 -16.82 8.19
N SER A 67 24.35 -16.29 7.02
CA SER A 67 25.48 -15.38 6.90
C SER A 67 25.14 -13.93 7.27
N ASP A 68 23.86 -13.54 7.22
CA ASP A 68 23.36 -12.19 7.51
C ASP A 68 23.70 -11.78 8.96
N PRO A 69 24.33 -10.61 9.19
CA PRO A 69 24.59 -10.08 10.53
C PRO A 69 23.34 -10.00 11.41
N ARG A 70 22.18 -9.65 10.85
CA ARG A 70 20.91 -9.55 11.59
C ARG A 70 20.40 -10.91 12.05
N PHE A 71 20.65 -11.96 11.26
CA PHE A 71 20.32 -13.32 11.69
C PHE A 71 21.20 -13.75 12.86
N LYS A 72 22.50 -13.43 12.81
CA LYS A 72 23.43 -13.73 13.90
C LYS A 72 23.06 -12.99 15.18
N GLU A 73 22.66 -11.72 15.08
CA GLU A 73 22.13 -10.93 16.20
C GLU A 73 20.86 -11.55 16.77
N ALA A 74 19.88 -11.88 15.92
CA ALA A 74 18.64 -12.54 16.35
C ALA A 74 18.91 -13.89 17.02
N LEU A 75 19.82 -14.70 16.47
CA LEU A 75 20.20 -15.99 17.04
C LEU A 75 20.91 -15.83 18.39
N ALA A 76 21.78 -14.81 18.53
CA ALA A 76 22.41 -14.49 19.80
C ALA A 76 21.37 -14.06 20.85
N ALA A 77 20.37 -13.26 20.47
CA ALA A 77 19.28 -12.86 21.36
C ALA A 77 18.41 -14.06 21.78
N VAL A 78 18.07 -14.97 20.85
CA VAL A 78 17.33 -16.22 21.16
C VAL A 78 18.10 -17.10 22.15
N ARG A 79 19.42 -17.18 22.01
CA ARG A 79 20.30 -17.99 22.86
C ARG A 79 20.74 -17.32 24.15
N ALA A 80 20.37 -16.06 24.38
CA ALA A 80 20.62 -15.40 25.66
C ALA A 80 19.93 -16.21 26.77
N ILE A 81 20.66 -16.49 27.86
CA ILE A 81 20.26 -17.48 28.89
C ILE A 81 18.80 -17.26 29.34
N GLU A 82 18.46 -16.04 29.74
CA GLU A 82 17.11 -15.71 30.22
C GLU A 82 16.02 -15.90 29.15
N THR A 83 16.32 -15.51 27.90
CA THR A 83 15.39 -15.64 26.78
C THR A 83 15.19 -17.11 26.41
N HIS A 84 16.27 -17.89 26.35
CA HIS A 84 16.22 -19.32 26.06
C HIS A 84 15.44 -20.09 27.13
N THR A 85 15.68 -19.80 28.42
CA THR A 85 14.91 -20.39 29.52
C THR A 85 13.42 -20.06 29.41
N HIS A 86 13.08 -18.80 29.12
CA HIS A 86 11.68 -18.39 28.89
C HIS A 86 11.05 -19.14 27.71
N ILE A 87 11.76 -19.26 26.58
CA ILE A 87 11.28 -19.99 25.41
C ILE A 87 10.94 -21.44 25.76
N GLN A 88 11.83 -22.14 26.46
CA GLN A 88 11.60 -23.54 26.85
C GLN A 88 10.36 -23.68 27.75
N GLN A 89 10.21 -22.80 28.74
CA GLN A 89 9.03 -22.79 29.61
C GLN A 89 7.72 -22.58 28.83
N GLU A 90 7.71 -21.66 27.85
CA GLU A 90 6.53 -21.38 27.05
C GLU A 90 6.19 -22.49 26.03
N LEU A 91 7.21 -23.18 25.51
CA LEU A 91 7.02 -24.35 24.63
C LEU A 91 6.44 -25.56 25.38
N GLU A 92 6.76 -25.72 26.66
CA GLU A 92 6.19 -26.76 27.53
C GLU A 92 4.81 -26.39 28.10
N ALA A 93 4.51 -25.09 28.20
CA ALA A 93 3.27 -24.62 28.80
C ALA A 93 2.02 -24.99 27.97
N LYS A 94 0.97 -25.45 28.66
CA LYS A 94 -0.34 -25.79 28.08
C LYS A 94 -1.34 -24.63 28.16
N ARG A 95 -0.88 -23.43 27.79
CA ARG A 95 -1.67 -22.19 27.75
C ARG A 95 -1.25 -21.36 26.53
N PRO A 96 -2.00 -20.31 26.15
CA PRO A 96 -1.50 -19.33 25.19
C PRO A 96 -0.11 -18.81 25.62
N ALA A 97 0.81 -18.81 24.66
CA ALA A 97 2.20 -18.45 24.93
C ALA A 97 2.34 -16.95 25.22
N GLN A 98 3.15 -16.64 26.23
CA GLN A 98 3.63 -15.30 26.50
C GLN A 98 4.95 -15.12 25.75
N LEU A 99 4.93 -14.32 24.69
CA LEU A 99 6.10 -14.17 23.83
C LEU A 99 7.24 -13.38 24.51
N PRO A 100 8.51 -13.74 24.30
CA PRO A 100 9.64 -12.98 24.86
C PRO A 100 9.67 -11.54 24.33
N ALA A 101 9.44 -10.56 25.20
CA ALA A 101 9.27 -9.15 24.81
C ALA A 101 10.48 -8.59 24.03
N GLY A 102 11.71 -8.93 24.43
CA GLY A 102 12.93 -8.51 23.73
C GLY A 102 13.00 -9.02 22.29
N LEU A 103 12.58 -10.26 22.05
CA LEU A 103 12.52 -10.81 20.70
C LEU A 103 11.40 -10.19 19.87
N VAL A 104 10.24 -9.91 20.48
CA VAL A 104 9.13 -9.21 19.80
C VAL A 104 9.53 -7.80 19.38
N LEU A 105 10.27 -7.08 20.23
CA LEU A 105 10.80 -5.75 19.89
C LEU A 105 11.78 -5.82 18.73
N LEU A 106 12.79 -6.70 18.81
CA LEU A 106 13.78 -6.90 17.75
C LEU A 106 13.13 -7.33 16.43
N LEU A 107 12.11 -8.18 16.49
CA LEU A 107 11.30 -8.57 15.34
C LEU A 107 10.59 -7.36 14.72
N GLY A 108 9.94 -6.54 15.54
CA GLY A 108 9.29 -5.30 15.09
C GLY A 108 10.26 -4.37 14.37
N ASP A 109 11.44 -4.14 14.94
CA ASP A 109 12.47 -3.29 14.33
C ASP A 109 12.97 -3.86 13.00
N ASN A 110 13.19 -5.17 12.92
CA ASN A 110 13.57 -5.83 11.68
C ASN A 110 12.45 -5.78 10.63
N ALA A 111 11.18 -5.87 11.05
CA ALA A 111 10.03 -5.70 10.17
C ALA A 111 9.99 -4.28 9.58
N VAL A 112 10.23 -3.24 10.38
CA VAL A 112 10.34 -1.85 9.87
C VAL A 112 11.46 -1.72 8.85
N ARG A 113 12.66 -2.25 9.15
CA ARG A 113 13.81 -2.21 8.22
C ARG A 113 13.51 -2.94 6.90
N ALA A 114 12.69 -3.97 6.94
CA ALA A 114 12.27 -4.73 5.78
C ALA A 114 11.04 -4.15 5.06
N GLY A 115 10.48 -3.03 5.51
CA GLY A 115 9.26 -2.44 4.95
C GLY A 115 7.97 -3.21 5.26
N LYS A 116 8.00 -4.16 6.21
CA LYS A 116 6.86 -5.01 6.60
C LYS A 116 6.04 -4.35 7.71
N TYR A 117 5.45 -3.20 7.41
CA TYR A 117 4.82 -2.37 8.45
C TYR A 117 3.62 -3.02 9.15
N THR A 118 2.85 -3.87 8.46
CA THR A 118 1.79 -4.68 9.09
C THR A 118 2.34 -5.58 10.20
N SER A 119 3.48 -6.26 9.96
CA SER A 119 4.12 -7.12 10.95
C SER A 119 4.73 -6.30 12.10
N ALA A 120 5.35 -5.16 11.78
CA ALA A 120 5.87 -4.23 12.78
C ALA A 120 4.76 -3.68 13.69
N ALA A 121 3.63 -3.27 13.11
CA ALA A 121 2.47 -2.75 13.83
C ALA A 121 1.93 -3.79 14.82
N GLN A 122 1.80 -5.05 14.41
CA GLN A 122 1.40 -6.13 15.31
C GLN A 122 2.41 -6.36 16.43
N ALA A 123 3.71 -6.40 16.12
CA ALA A 123 4.76 -6.61 17.12
C ALA A 123 4.78 -5.48 18.16
N TYR A 124 4.74 -4.22 17.72
CA TYR A 124 4.71 -3.09 18.64
C TYR A 124 3.38 -2.93 19.38
N GLU A 125 2.26 -3.38 18.81
CA GLU A 125 0.96 -3.38 19.49
C GLU A 125 0.93 -4.41 20.63
N LEU A 126 1.50 -5.60 20.42
CA LEU A 126 1.67 -6.60 21.49
C LEU A 126 2.45 -6.03 22.69
N LEU A 127 3.40 -5.13 22.42
CA LEU A 127 4.19 -4.42 23.44
C LEU A 127 3.55 -3.12 23.93
N ARG A 128 2.40 -2.70 23.37
CA ARG A 128 1.72 -1.42 23.65
C ARG A 128 2.60 -0.18 23.39
N LEU A 129 3.57 -0.30 22.47
CA LEU A 129 4.49 0.79 22.09
C LEU A 129 4.26 1.32 20.68
N ARG A 130 3.34 0.72 19.91
CA ARG A 130 3.06 1.09 18.50
C ARG A 130 2.84 2.59 18.30
N ARG A 131 1.96 3.21 19.10
CA ARG A 131 1.68 4.65 18.99
C ARG A 131 2.93 5.50 19.25
N ARG A 132 3.74 5.13 20.26
CA ARG A 132 5.00 5.82 20.54
C ARG A 132 5.98 5.71 19.36
N MET A 133 6.09 4.53 18.74
CA MET A 133 6.93 4.32 17.57
C MET A 133 6.46 5.12 16.35
N GLN A 134 5.14 5.20 16.16
CA GLN A 134 4.52 6.03 15.13
C GLN A 134 4.82 7.52 15.35
N ASP A 135 4.63 8.03 16.58
CA ASP A 135 4.92 9.42 16.94
C ASP A 135 6.41 9.76 16.72
N GLU A 136 7.31 8.86 17.11
CA GLU A 136 8.75 9.01 16.90
C GLU A 136 9.11 9.08 15.40
N CYS A 137 8.51 8.23 14.57
CA CYS A 137 8.73 8.27 13.12
C CYS A 137 8.28 9.60 12.51
N PHE A 138 7.12 10.12 12.93
CA PHE A 138 6.64 11.42 12.46
C PHE A 138 7.53 12.56 12.94
N GLN A 139 7.99 12.55 14.20
CA GLN A 139 8.92 13.58 14.71
C GLN A 139 10.23 13.61 13.94
N GLN A 140 10.83 12.43 13.68
CA GLN A 140 12.05 12.35 12.88
C GLN A 140 11.83 12.78 11.43
N ALA A 141 10.66 12.48 10.87
CA ALA A 141 10.30 12.90 9.51
C ALA A 141 10.15 14.43 9.41
N ASP A 142 9.50 15.05 10.40
CA ASP A 142 9.32 16.49 10.45
C ASP A 142 10.67 17.20 10.64
N ALA A 143 11.54 16.68 11.51
CA ALA A 143 12.90 17.20 11.66
C ALA A 143 13.73 17.08 10.36
N ALA A 144 13.56 15.98 9.61
CA ALA A 144 14.17 15.83 8.30
C ALA A 144 13.60 16.83 7.28
N LEU A 145 12.30 17.14 7.37
CA LEU A 145 11.66 18.11 6.50
C LEU A 145 12.19 19.52 6.75
N ASP A 146 12.36 19.88 8.03
CA ASP A 146 12.95 21.15 8.45
C ASP A 146 14.42 21.28 7.99
N ALA A 147 15.12 20.15 7.83
CA ALA A 147 16.47 20.08 7.26
C ALA A 147 16.49 20.02 5.72
N GLY A 148 15.33 19.99 5.06
CA GLY A 148 15.21 19.92 3.59
C GLY A 148 15.37 18.52 2.98
N ASP A 149 15.39 17.46 3.80
CA ASP A 149 15.54 16.07 3.33
C ASP A 149 14.17 15.42 3.07
N VAL A 150 13.58 15.76 1.92
CA VAL A 150 12.24 15.31 1.51
C VAL A 150 12.15 13.77 1.44
N ALA A 151 13.18 13.10 0.93
CA ALA A 151 13.19 11.65 0.79
C ALA A 151 13.11 10.95 2.16
N ARG A 152 13.87 11.45 3.15
CA ARG A 152 13.79 10.95 4.52
C ARG A 152 12.47 11.29 5.18
N THR A 153 11.91 12.48 4.93
CA THR A 153 10.57 12.84 5.41
C THR A 153 9.52 11.86 4.90
N VAL A 154 9.44 11.63 3.58
CA VAL A 154 8.46 10.72 2.97
C VAL A 154 8.60 9.31 3.57
N ARG A 155 9.83 8.81 3.70
CA ARG A 155 10.08 7.51 4.33
C ARG A 155 9.54 7.44 5.76
N GLY A 156 9.79 8.47 6.58
CA GLY A 156 9.29 8.51 7.96
C GLY A 156 7.77 8.59 8.04
N TYR A 157 7.12 9.35 7.14
CA TYR A 157 5.65 9.38 7.03
C TYR A 157 5.08 8.03 6.59
N LEU A 158 5.70 7.36 5.61
CA LEU A 158 5.28 6.02 5.16
C LEU A 158 5.37 4.97 6.27
N ILE A 159 6.45 5.00 7.07
CA ILE A 159 6.58 4.14 8.25
C ILE A 159 5.47 4.49 9.26
N GLY A 160 5.30 5.78 9.57
CA GLY A 160 4.30 6.26 10.52
C GLY A 160 2.88 5.78 10.17
N ILE A 161 2.41 6.00 8.94
CA ILE A 161 1.08 5.54 8.49
C ILE A 161 1.02 4.01 8.31
N GLY A 162 2.15 3.36 8.06
CA GLY A 162 2.24 1.90 7.97
C GLY A 162 2.03 1.21 9.33
N LEU A 163 2.27 1.95 10.42
CA LEU A 163 2.02 1.50 11.80
C LEU A 163 0.60 1.81 12.29
N ASP A 164 -0.30 2.30 11.43
CA ASP A 164 -1.70 2.50 11.80
C ASP A 164 -2.40 1.18 12.14
N TYR A 165 -3.39 1.28 13.01
CA TYR A 165 -4.13 0.14 13.54
C TYR A 165 -5.63 0.46 13.55
N ASP A 166 -6.42 -0.42 12.97
CA ASP A 166 -7.88 -0.33 12.96
C ASP A 166 -8.42 -1.08 14.18
N TYR A 167 -8.74 -0.32 15.24
CA TYR A 167 -9.36 -0.85 16.45
C TYR A 167 -10.87 -1.12 16.30
N ALA A 168 -11.48 -0.64 15.20
CA ALA A 168 -12.86 -0.94 14.87
C ALA A 168 -12.99 -2.22 14.02
N ALA A 169 -11.87 -2.80 13.56
CA ALA A 169 -11.86 -4.08 12.87
C ALA A 169 -12.42 -5.20 13.77
N PHE A 170 -13.28 -6.03 13.19
CA PHE A 170 -13.91 -7.18 13.84
C PHE A 170 -13.41 -8.49 13.18
N PRO A 171 -13.17 -9.59 13.92
CA PRO A 171 -13.44 -9.81 15.34
C PRO A 171 -12.38 -9.25 16.32
N GLU A 172 -11.21 -8.87 15.83
CA GLU A 172 -10.14 -8.27 16.63
C GLU A 172 -9.48 -7.11 15.88
N PRO A 173 -8.93 -6.11 16.61
CA PRO A 173 -8.13 -5.04 16.03
C PRO A 173 -6.98 -5.56 15.15
N LEU A 174 -6.83 -4.98 13.95
CA LEU A 174 -5.81 -5.36 12.96
C LEU A 174 -5.00 -4.15 12.48
N PRO A 175 -3.77 -4.34 11.96
CA PRO A 175 -3.07 -3.27 11.27
C PRO A 175 -3.92 -2.71 10.14
N ALA A 176 -3.97 -1.39 10.02
CA ALA A 176 -4.74 -0.74 8.98
C ALA A 176 -4.05 -0.89 7.63
N VAL A 177 -4.71 -1.51 6.66
CA VAL A 177 -4.20 -1.61 5.28
C VAL A 177 -4.63 -0.40 4.43
N PRO A 178 -3.80 0.07 3.48
CA PRO A 178 -4.22 1.11 2.54
C PRO A 178 -5.43 0.66 1.73
N ASP A 179 -6.48 1.47 1.73
CA ASP A 179 -7.77 1.22 1.06
C ASP A 179 -8.04 2.24 -0.05
N TYR A 180 -7.00 2.54 -0.85
CA TYR A 180 -7.05 3.53 -1.93
C TYR A 180 -8.23 3.31 -2.89
N GLN A 181 -8.62 2.06 -3.14
CA GLN A 181 -9.79 1.69 -3.96
C GLN A 181 -11.11 2.23 -3.38
N LYS A 182 -11.33 2.10 -2.07
CA LYS A 182 -12.53 2.61 -1.41
C LYS A 182 -12.51 4.13 -1.35
N ARG A 183 -11.35 4.70 -1.03
CA ARG A 183 -11.18 6.16 -0.90
C ARG A 183 -11.30 6.87 -2.24
N ALA A 184 -10.87 6.23 -3.33
CA ALA A 184 -11.06 6.74 -4.68
C ALA A 184 -12.55 6.84 -5.04
N LEU A 185 -13.35 5.83 -4.71
CA LEU A 185 -14.81 5.89 -4.91
C LEU A 185 -15.45 7.04 -4.13
N VAL A 186 -15.05 7.26 -2.88
CA VAL A 186 -15.56 8.37 -2.07
C VAL A 186 -15.18 9.71 -2.71
N LEU A 187 -13.94 9.82 -3.19
CA LEU A 187 -13.42 11.03 -3.83
C LEU A 187 -14.14 11.37 -5.15
N HIS A 188 -14.68 10.36 -5.85
CA HIS A 188 -15.39 10.49 -7.13
C HIS A 188 -16.88 10.12 -7.04
N ALA A 189 -17.44 10.11 -5.82
CA ALA A 189 -18.80 9.62 -5.58
C ALA A 189 -19.83 10.50 -6.30
N ASP A 190 -19.70 11.81 -6.13
CA ASP A 190 -20.58 12.78 -6.75
C ASP A 190 -20.07 13.14 -8.13
N TYR A 191 -20.98 13.12 -9.11
CA TYR A 191 -20.67 13.67 -10.43
C TYR A 191 -20.74 15.20 -10.32
N PRO A 192 -19.70 15.93 -10.75
CA PRO A 192 -19.67 17.37 -10.53
C PRO A 192 -20.68 18.10 -11.42
N ASP A 193 -21.37 19.10 -10.85
CA ASP A 193 -22.30 19.97 -11.61
C ASP A 193 -21.53 20.85 -12.62
N ASP A 194 -20.33 21.31 -12.26
CA ASP A 194 -19.40 21.99 -13.14
C ASP A 194 -18.12 21.14 -13.32
N PRO A 195 -17.65 20.87 -14.54
CA PRO A 195 -16.40 20.14 -14.75
C PRO A 195 -15.19 20.67 -13.97
N ARG A 196 -15.16 21.98 -13.67
CA ARG A 196 -14.11 22.64 -12.86
C ARG A 196 -14.10 22.23 -11.40
N ASP A 197 -15.20 21.68 -10.89
CA ASP A 197 -15.31 21.15 -9.53
C ASP A 197 -14.71 19.74 -9.40
N SER A 198 -14.32 19.12 -10.52
CA SER A 198 -13.60 17.85 -10.50
C SER A 198 -12.26 17.98 -9.77
N VAL A 199 -11.86 16.92 -9.06
CA VAL A 199 -10.63 16.89 -8.27
C VAL A 199 -9.39 17.27 -9.09
N ALA A 200 -9.35 16.83 -10.33
CA ALA A 200 -8.28 17.11 -11.28
C ALA A 200 -8.12 18.59 -11.68
N LEU A 201 -9.17 19.40 -11.51
CA LEU A 201 -9.20 20.81 -11.89
C LEU A 201 -9.19 21.77 -10.68
N GLN A 202 -9.06 21.24 -9.47
CA GLN A 202 -8.94 22.05 -8.25
C GLN A 202 -7.72 22.99 -8.34
N GLU A 203 -7.86 24.15 -7.71
CA GLU A 203 -6.75 25.10 -7.52
C GLU A 203 -5.54 24.41 -6.85
N PRO A 204 -4.29 24.76 -7.18
CA PRO A 204 -3.09 24.03 -6.75
C PRO A 204 -3.01 23.71 -5.25
N GLU A 205 -3.31 24.67 -4.37
CA GLU A 205 -3.28 24.44 -2.93
C GLU A 205 -4.36 23.45 -2.45
N VAL A 206 -5.55 23.54 -3.03
CA VAL A 206 -6.67 22.65 -2.72
C VAL A 206 -6.36 21.25 -3.23
N HIS A 207 -5.87 21.14 -4.46
CA HIS A 207 -5.49 19.87 -5.08
C HIS A 207 -4.42 19.14 -4.28
N ILE A 208 -3.38 19.85 -3.84
CA ILE A 208 -2.30 19.29 -3.01
C ILE A 208 -2.81 18.88 -1.62
N ARG A 209 -3.71 19.66 -1.00
CA ARG A 209 -4.33 19.26 0.28
C ARG A 209 -5.17 17.98 0.11
N THR A 210 -5.93 17.89 -0.98
CA THR A 210 -6.68 16.68 -1.35
C THR A 210 -5.74 15.50 -1.55
N ALA A 211 -4.64 15.70 -2.30
CA ALA A 211 -3.61 14.70 -2.54
C ALA A 211 -2.96 14.19 -1.24
N LEU A 212 -2.58 15.09 -0.33
CA LEU A 212 -2.00 14.72 0.97
C LEU A 212 -2.99 13.95 1.83
N THR A 213 -4.23 14.44 1.93
CA THR A 213 -5.28 13.76 2.70
C THR A 213 -5.55 12.37 2.13
N TYR A 214 -5.59 12.25 0.80
CA TYR A 214 -5.75 10.98 0.11
C TYR A 214 -4.52 10.07 0.32
N LEU A 215 -3.33 10.44 -0.10
CA LEU A 215 -2.17 9.54 -0.09
C LEU A 215 -1.72 9.16 1.33
N LEU A 216 -1.84 10.07 2.31
CA LEU A 216 -1.48 9.82 3.72
C LEU A 216 -2.62 9.21 4.54
N ARG A 217 -3.73 8.83 3.90
CA ARG A 217 -4.83 8.03 4.48
C ARG A 217 -5.58 8.70 5.65
N GLY A 218 -5.34 9.98 5.94
CA GLY A 218 -6.02 10.67 7.04
C GLY A 218 -5.72 12.16 7.12
N ALA A 219 -6.74 12.92 7.54
CA ALA A 219 -6.63 14.38 7.70
C ALA A 219 -5.63 14.77 8.81
N SER A 220 -5.51 13.98 9.87
CA SER A 220 -4.56 14.23 10.97
C SER A 220 -3.11 14.19 10.50
N THR A 221 -2.75 13.19 9.70
CA THR A 221 -1.40 13.06 9.13
C THR A 221 -1.13 14.17 8.11
N ALA A 222 -2.10 14.45 7.23
CA ALA A 222 -1.98 15.54 6.25
C ALA A 222 -1.86 16.92 6.89
N ALA A 223 -2.54 17.16 8.02
CA ALA A 223 -2.51 18.44 8.74
C ALA A 223 -1.11 18.82 9.23
N ARG A 224 -0.21 17.84 9.46
CA ARG A 224 1.19 18.10 9.82
C ARG A 224 1.96 18.87 8.74
N LEU A 225 1.50 18.79 7.49
CA LEU A 225 2.10 19.42 6.33
C LEU A 225 1.32 20.67 5.87
N ALA A 226 0.20 21.02 6.50
CA ALA A 226 -0.72 22.06 6.02
C ALA A 226 -0.05 23.44 5.87
N GLU A 227 0.69 23.85 6.91
CA GLU A 227 1.39 25.14 6.99
C GLU A 227 2.69 25.19 6.17
N ARG A 228 3.07 24.10 5.50
CA ARG A 228 4.29 24.07 4.70
C ARG A 228 4.08 24.84 3.38
N PRO A 229 5.13 25.50 2.85
CA PRO A 229 5.07 26.18 1.55
C PRO A 229 4.62 25.25 0.42
N LEU A 230 3.94 25.80 -0.59
CA LEU A 230 3.39 25.02 -1.70
C LEU A 230 4.46 24.17 -2.40
N ASP A 231 5.62 24.74 -2.71
CA ASP A 231 6.71 24.03 -3.40
C ASP A 231 7.20 22.82 -2.60
N LEU A 232 7.30 22.96 -1.28
CA LEU A 232 7.72 21.87 -0.40
C LEU A 232 6.65 20.76 -0.34
N LYS A 233 5.37 21.14 -0.28
CA LYS A 233 4.25 20.18 -0.36
C LYS A 233 4.25 19.45 -1.70
N THR A 234 4.49 20.15 -2.81
CA THR A 234 4.60 19.57 -4.16
C THR A 234 5.75 18.57 -4.23
N ALA A 235 6.95 18.95 -3.75
CA ALA A 235 8.11 18.06 -3.70
C ALA A 235 7.84 16.82 -2.84
N PHE A 236 7.20 17.00 -1.69
CA PHE A 236 6.79 15.89 -0.82
C PHE A 236 5.80 14.96 -1.51
N VAL A 237 4.75 15.48 -2.15
CA VAL A 237 3.77 14.64 -2.85
C VAL A 237 4.44 13.89 -4.00
N LYS A 238 5.30 14.54 -4.79
CA LYS A 238 6.07 13.88 -5.85
C LYS A 238 6.86 12.68 -5.31
N GLU A 239 7.65 12.90 -4.28
CA GLU A 239 8.47 11.84 -3.67
C GLU A 239 7.59 10.73 -3.05
N LEU A 240 6.47 11.10 -2.43
CA LEU A 240 5.50 10.14 -1.90
C LEU A 240 4.89 9.27 -3.00
N VAL A 241 4.52 9.85 -4.14
CA VAL A 241 3.99 9.11 -5.29
C VAL A 241 5.01 8.11 -5.81
N HIS A 242 6.26 8.52 -6.00
CA HIS A 242 7.31 7.60 -6.46
C HIS A 242 7.64 6.50 -5.44
N ALA A 243 7.55 6.79 -4.15
CA ALA A 243 7.77 5.80 -3.11
C ALA A 243 6.61 4.77 -3.02
N LEU A 244 5.38 5.20 -3.29
CA LEU A 244 4.20 4.33 -3.33
C LEU A 244 4.09 3.54 -4.64
N ASP A 245 4.50 4.14 -5.75
CA ASP A 245 4.37 3.60 -7.09
C ASP A 245 5.70 3.77 -7.88
N PRO A 246 6.58 2.77 -7.79
CA PRO A 246 7.81 2.75 -8.59
C PRO A 246 7.57 2.71 -10.11
N GLN A 247 6.36 2.34 -10.56
CA GLN A 247 5.97 2.30 -11.97
C GLN A 247 5.30 3.59 -12.45
N TRP A 248 5.23 4.63 -11.61
CA TRP A 248 4.63 5.91 -11.95
C TRP A 248 5.13 6.51 -13.28
N PRO A 249 6.43 6.48 -13.63
CA PRO A 249 6.89 7.02 -14.92
C PRO A 249 6.23 6.36 -16.13
N ALA A 250 5.97 5.05 -16.07
CA ALA A 250 5.27 4.33 -17.13
C ALA A 250 3.79 4.69 -17.19
N PHE A 251 3.15 4.89 -16.04
CA PHE A 251 1.78 5.43 -15.98
C PHE A 251 1.69 6.83 -16.57
N ALA A 252 2.61 7.73 -16.21
CA ALA A 252 2.66 9.10 -16.72
C ALA A 252 2.78 9.14 -18.25
N GLY A 253 3.53 8.20 -18.86
CA GLY A 253 3.58 8.04 -20.32
C GLY A 253 2.20 7.72 -20.91
N ARG A 254 1.53 6.68 -20.40
CA ARG A 254 0.17 6.31 -20.83
C ARG A 254 -0.86 7.42 -20.59
N PHE A 255 -0.68 8.17 -19.51
CA PHE A 255 -1.53 9.30 -19.17
C PHE A 255 -1.47 10.39 -20.25
N ARG A 256 -0.28 10.78 -20.69
CA ARG A 256 -0.10 11.77 -21.78
C ARG A 256 -0.69 11.27 -23.10
N GLU A 257 -0.50 10.00 -23.42
CA GLU A 257 -1.13 9.37 -24.60
C GLU A 257 -2.66 9.40 -24.50
N ALA A 258 -3.23 9.09 -23.34
CA ALA A 258 -4.66 9.15 -23.09
C ALA A 258 -5.20 10.60 -23.15
N CYS A 259 -4.42 11.62 -22.76
CA CYS A 259 -4.78 13.02 -22.96
C CYS A 259 -4.94 13.34 -24.45
N ALA A 260 -4.00 12.88 -25.29
CA ALA A 260 -4.10 13.06 -26.74
C ALA A 260 -5.36 12.37 -27.32
N MET A 261 -5.64 11.13 -26.92
CA MET A 261 -6.87 10.42 -27.31
C MET A 261 -8.14 11.16 -26.88
N THR A 262 -8.13 11.73 -25.68
CA THR A 262 -9.27 12.51 -25.15
C THR A 262 -9.50 13.78 -25.95
N ARG A 263 -8.43 14.50 -26.33
CA ARG A 263 -8.51 15.69 -27.19
C ARG A 263 -9.05 15.36 -28.57
N GLU A 264 -8.50 14.34 -29.24
CA GLU A 264 -8.98 13.87 -30.55
C GLU A 264 -10.46 13.44 -30.49
N PHE A 265 -10.88 12.81 -29.40
CA PHE A 265 -12.29 12.47 -29.20
C PHE A 265 -13.17 13.72 -28.96
N GLY A 266 -12.72 14.67 -28.16
CA GLY A 266 -13.42 15.94 -27.91
C GLY A 266 -13.59 16.79 -29.18
N GLU A 267 -12.54 16.94 -29.99
CA GLU A 267 -12.56 17.66 -31.26
C GLU A 267 -13.55 17.05 -32.26
N ARG A 268 -13.74 15.73 -32.24
CA ARG A 268 -14.75 15.05 -33.07
C ARG A 268 -16.19 15.33 -32.63
N LEU A 269 -16.42 15.66 -31.35
CA LEU A 269 -17.74 15.94 -30.79
C LEU A 269 -18.18 17.40 -30.96
N GLU A 270 -17.25 18.35 -31.09
CA GLU A 270 -17.58 19.78 -31.26
C GLU A 270 -18.40 20.11 -32.53
N PRO A 271 -18.12 19.51 -33.71
CA PRO A 271 -18.92 19.74 -34.92
C PRO A 271 -20.38 19.28 -34.80
N THR A 272 -20.67 18.33 -33.91
CA THR A 272 -22.00 17.73 -33.71
C THR A 272 -22.89 18.53 -32.76
N ARG A 273 -22.36 19.57 -32.09
CA ARG A 273 -23.13 20.48 -31.21
C ARG A 273 -23.84 21.62 -31.94
N VAL A 274 -23.75 21.68 -33.28
CA VAL A 274 -24.62 22.56 -34.09
C VAL A 274 -26.04 21.99 -34.02
N PRO A 275 -27.07 22.76 -33.63
CA PRO A 275 -28.40 22.21 -33.36
C PRO A 275 -29.05 21.75 -34.66
N ALA A 276 -29.01 20.44 -34.93
CA ALA A 276 -29.94 19.81 -35.86
C ALA A 276 -31.31 19.67 -35.17
N PRO A 277 -32.43 19.91 -35.88
CA PRO A 277 -33.75 19.87 -35.27
C PRO A 277 -34.10 18.45 -34.84
N GLN A 278 -34.58 18.36 -33.59
CA GLN A 278 -35.28 17.25 -32.93
C GLN A 278 -35.57 16.03 -33.82
N GLU A 279 -34.63 15.08 -33.87
CA GLU A 279 -34.95 13.68 -34.15
C GLU A 279 -34.40 12.83 -33.00
N ASP A 280 -35.29 12.02 -32.41
CA ASP A 280 -34.99 10.97 -31.42
C ASP A 280 -34.05 9.93 -32.06
N HIS A 281 -32.76 10.23 -32.09
CA HIS A 281 -31.72 9.29 -32.45
C HIS A 281 -30.94 8.96 -31.19
N GLY A 282 -31.19 7.78 -30.63
CA GLY A 282 -30.42 7.27 -29.50
C GLY A 282 -28.93 7.27 -29.84
N LEU A 283 -28.12 7.80 -28.92
CA LEU A 283 -26.69 8.08 -29.07
C LEU A 283 -25.87 6.87 -29.58
N ALA A 284 -26.34 5.64 -29.34
CA ALA A 284 -25.75 4.42 -29.89
C ALA A 284 -25.65 4.46 -31.42
N LYS A 285 -26.64 5.03 -32.11
CA LYS A 285 -26.64 5.23 -33.56
C LYS A 285 -25.70 6.39 -33.93
N GLU A 286 -25.60 7.45 -33.13
CA GLU A 286 -24.68 8.57 -33.37
C GLU A 286 -23.19 8.17 -33.18
N ILE A 287 -22.90 7.31 -32.21
CA ILE A 287 -21.58 6.71 -31.96
C ILE A 287 -21.17 5.77 -33.11
N GLU A 288 -22.08 4.92 -33.56
CA GLU A 288 -21.84 3.96 -34.62
C GLU A 288 -21.76 4.62 -36.02
N THR A 289 -22.46 5.74 -36.24
CA THR A 289 -22.51 6.42 -37.54
C THR A 289 -21.47 7.54 -37.70
N THR A 290 -20.94 8.10 -36.59
CA THR A 290 -20.10 9.33 -36.65
C THR A 290 -18.74 9.21 -35.93
N LEU A 291 -18.53 8.31 -34.95
CA LEU A 291 -17.41 8.44 -34.00
C LEU A 291 -16.21 7.48 -34.19
N GLY A 292 -16.31 6.41 -34.97
CA GLY A 292 -15.17 5.59 -35.45
C GLY A 292 -14.36 4.78 -34.41
N GLU A 293 -14.22 5.23 -33.16
CA GLU A 293 -13.52 4.54 -32.07
C GLU A 293 -14.31 4.60 -30.75
N ASP A 294 -14.35 3.47 -30.02
CA ASP A 294 -14.99 3.36 -28.71
C ASP A 294 -14.26 4.23 -27.66
N PRO A 295 -14.92 5.24 -27.06
CA PRO A 295 -14.30 6.12 -26.07
C PRO A 295 -13.86 5.40 -24.78
N ARG A 296 -14.38 4.20 -24.51
CA ARG A 296 -13.93 3.35 -23.39
C ARG A 296 -12.46 2.93 -23.56
N ARG A 297 -11.91 3.00 -24.78
CA ARG A 297 -10.48 2.77 -25.04
C ARG A 297 -9.59 3.77 -24.29
N ILE A 298 -10.05 5.00 -24.03
CA ILE A 298 -9.29 6.00 -23.24
C ILE A 298 -9.07 5.46 -21.83
N THR A 299 -10.14 5.01 -21.17
CA THR A 299 -10.08 4.45 -19.81
C THR A 299 -9.24 3.18 -19.75
N ALA A 300 -9.39 2.27 -20.72
CA ALA A 300 -8.57 1.06 -20.81
C ALA A 300 -7.08 1.39 -21.04
N HIS A 301 -6.78 2.40 -21.85
CA HIS A 301 -5.40 2.87 -22.11
C HIS A 301 -4.74 3.43 -20.85
N LEU A 302 -5.47 4.24 -20.07
CA LEU A 302 -4.98 4.74 -18.77
C LEU A 302 -4.56 3.61 -17.84
N LEU A 303 -5.41 2.59 -17.72
CA LEU A 303 -5.11 1.42 -16.88
C LEU A 303 -3.99 0.55 -17.48
N GLY A 304 -3.83 0.55 -18.81
CA GLY A 304 -2.91 -0.31 -19.55
C GLY A 304 -3.47 -1.71 -19.82
N ARG A 305 -4.75 -1.94 -19.56
CA ARG A 305 -5.48 -3.18 -19.89
C ARG A 305 -6.98 -2.94 -19.97
N ASP A 306 -7.66 -3.79 -20.73
CA ASP A 306 -9.11 -3.82 -20.78
C ASP A 306 -9.72 -4.63 -19.61
N ILE A 307 -10.90 -4.20 -19.16
CA ILE A 307 -11.78 -4.94 -18.27
C ILE A 307 -13.04 -5.25 -19.10
N PRO A 308 -13.27 -6.51 -19.50
CA PRO A 308 -14.41 -6.87 -20.32
C PRO A 308 -15.73 -6.48 -19.66
N GLY A 309 -16.52 -5.61 -20.33
CA GLY A 309 -17.77 -5.08 -19.78
C GLY A 309 -17.58 -4.20 -18.54
N GLY A 310 -16.38 -3.63 -18.36
CA GLY A 310 -16.00 -2.87 -17.18
C GLY A 310 -16.70 -1.51 -17.10
N ALA A 311 -17.33 -1.23 -15.96
CA ALA A 311 -17.84 0.11 -15.65
C ALA A 311 -16.73 1.02 -15.11
N TRP A 312 -16.91 2.35 -15.19
CA TRP A 312 -15.93 3.34 -14.74
C TRP A 312 -15.40 3.07 -13.32
N TRP A 313 -16.27 2.64 -12.38
CA TRP A 313 -15.88 2.42 -11.00
C TRP A 313 -14.97 1.20 -10.83
N GLN A 314 -15.02 0.22 -11.74
CA GLN A 314 -14.10 -0.93 -11.76
C GLN A 314 -12.72 -0.46 -12.20
N TYR A 315 -12.65 0.32 -13.28
CA TYR A 315 -11.41 0.94 -13.71
C TYR A 315 -10.82 1.87 -12.65
N LEU A 316 -11.65 2.65 -11.95
CA LEU A 316 -11.20 3.53 -10.88
C LEU A 316 -10.54 2.75 -9.73
N LYS A 317 -11.14 1.62 -9.31
CA LYS A 317 -10.57 0.76 -8.27
C LYS A 317 -9.25 0.13 -8.70
N GLU A 318 -9.12 -0.27 -9.96
CA GLU A 318 -7.91 -0.88 -10.51
C GLU A 318 -6.79 0.16 -10.66
N LEU A 319 -7.12 1.37 -11.12
CA LEU A 319 -6.22 2.52 -11.15
C LEU A 319 -5.76 2.88 -9.75
N ALA A 320 -6.67 3.02 -8.78
CA ALA A 320 -6.32 3.36 -7.39
C ALA A 320 -5.48 2.28 -6.69
N TYR A 321 -5.61 1.02 -7.09
CA TYR A 321 -4.80 -0.08 -6.57
C TYR A 321 -3.39 -0.06 -7.15
N THR A 322 -3.29 0.10 -8.48
CA THR A 322 -2.01 0.00 -9.21
C THR A 322 -1.21 1.29 -9.12
N HIS A 323 -1.88 2.43 -9.25
CA HIS A 323 -1.32 3.77 -9.31
C HIS A 323 -2.13 4.71 -8.39
N PRO A 324 -1.97 4.65 -7.05
CA PRO A 324 -2.85 5.35 -6.11
C PRO A 324 -3.09 6.83 -6.43
N ALA A 325 -2.05 7.57 -6.83
CA ALA A 325 -2.19 8.99 -7.14
C ALA A 325 -2.90 9.30 -8.46
N SER A 326 -3.09 8.33 -9.36
CA SER A 326 -3.77 8.52 -10.65
C SER A 326 -5.16 9.13 -10.50
N VAL A 327 -5.87 8.79 -9.42
CA VAL A 327 -7.25 9.24 -9.17
C VAL A 327 -7.36 10.74 -8.95
N LEU A 328 -6.24 11.41 -8.69
CA LEU A 328 -6.17 12.85 -8.51
C LEU A 328 -6.14 13.61 -9.85
N PHE A 329 -5.94 12.91 -10.96
CA PHE A 329 -5.73 13.48 -12.31
C PHE A 329 -6.69 12.89 -13.34
N ILE A 330 -7.81 12.36 -12.89
CA ILE A 330 -8.87 11.86 -13.78
C ILE A 330 -10.19 12.50 -13.41
N ALA A 331 -11.11 12.52 -14.37
CA ALA A 331 -12.48 12.94 -14.16
C ALA A 331 -13.44 11.91 -14.78
N ARG A 332 -14.65 11.85 -14.23
CA ARG A 332 -15.75 11.13 -14.88
C ARG A 332 -16.27 11.97 -16.05
N TRP A 333 -16.58 11.33 -17.16
CA TRP A 333 -17.22 11.96 -18.31
C TRP A 333 -18.40 11.09 -18.77
N THR A 334 -19.61 11.67 -18.68
CA THR A 334 -20.84 11.07 -19.20
C THR A 334 -20.93 11.20 -20.72
N LEU A 335 -21.14 10.06 -21.39
CA LEU A 335 -21.35 9.93 -22.82
C LEU A 335 -22.63 9.12 -23.06
N GLY A 336 -23.76 9.82 -23.18
CA GLY A 336 -25.09 9.19 -23.25
C GLY A 336 -25.43 8.50 -21.93
N ASP A 337 -25.71 7.21 -21.99
CA ASP A 337 -26.02 6.37 -20.81
C ASP A 337 -24.76 5.81 -20.12
N ASP A 338 -23.59 6.00 -20.73
CA ASP A 338 -22.32 5.51 -20.21
C ASP A 338 -21.52 6.60 -19.49
N GLU A 339 -20.70 6.18 -18.54
CA GLU A 339 -19.68 7.03 -17.95
C GLU A 339 -18.31 6.36 -18.12
N ILE A 340 -17.32 7.18 -18.45
CA ILE A 340 -15.92 6.77 -18.60
C ILE A 340 -15.02 7.62 -17.69
N LEU A 341 -13.78 7.17 -17.50
CA LEU A 341 -12.73 7.95 -16.86
C LEU A 341 -11.82 8.54 -17.93
N VAL A 342 -11.58 9.83 -17.85
CA VAL A 342 -10.66 10.54 -18.73
C VAL A 342 -9.57 11.26 -17.94
N PRO A 343 -8.35 11.33 -18.48
CA PRO A 343 -7.28 12.09 -17.86
C PRO A 343 -7.61 13.58 -17.90
N ARG A 344 -7.30 14.26 -16.81
CA ARG A 344 -7.51 15.70 -16.70
C ARG A 344 -6.53 16.29 -15.70
N TYR A 345 -6.12 17.51 -15.94
CA TYR A 345 -5.37 18.31 -14.99
C TYR A 345 -5.59 19.78 -15.28
N ARG A 346 -5.31 20.61 -14.28
CA ARG A 346 -5.32 22.06 -14.45
C ARG A 346 -4.03 22.54 -15.14
N PRO A 347 -4.08 23.45 -16.13
CA PRO A 347 -2.89 23.93 -16.85
C PRO A 347 -1.87 24.71 -16.01
N ASP A 348 -2.18 25.14 -14.80
CA ASP A 348 -1.21 25.78 -13.90
C ASP A 348 -0.77 24.83 -12.77
N SER A 349 -1.14 23.54 -12.83
CA SER A 349 -0.86 22.58 -11.75
C SER A 349 0.64 22.29 -11.63
N PRO A 350 1.31 22.75 -10.56
CA PRO A 350 2.73 22.45 -10.35
C PRO A 350 2.94 20.96 -10.07
N LEU A 351 1.92 20.30 -9.52
CA LEU A 351 1.97 18.87 -9.20
C LEU A 351 1.91 18.00 -10.47
N ALA A 352 1.07 18.35 -11.45
CA ALA A 352 1.01 17.63 -12.72
C ALA A 352 2.36 17.67 -13.46
N VAL A 353 3.01 18.84 -13.48
CA VAL A 353 4.37 19.02 -14.02
C VAL A 353 5.38 18.20 -13.23
N ALA A 354 5.40 18.33 -11.90
CA ALA A 354 6.36 17.65 -11.03
C ALA A 354 6.32 16.11 -11.17
N LEU A 355 5.13 15.56 -11.44
CA LEU A 355 4.86 14.14 -11.66
C LEU A 355 5.03 13.69 -13.12
N GLY A 356 5.39 14.59 -14.03
CA GLY A 356 5.59 14.30 -15.45
C GLY A 356 4.30 13.98 -16.20
N LEU A 357 3.12 14.38 -15.69
CA LEU A 357 1.85 14.20 -16.40
C LEU A 357 1.66 15.23 -17.53
N ARG A 358 2.48 16.30 -17.50
CA ARG A 358 2.57 17.34 -18.52
C ARG A 358 4.04 17.68 -18.76
N GLU A 359 4.38 18.09 -19.98
CA GLU A 359 5.67 18.71 -20.27
C GLU A 359 5.72 20.16 -19.73
N GLU A 360 6.92 20.63 -19.37
CA GLU A 360 7.11 22.01 -18.85
C GLU A 360 6.79 23.09 -19.90
N ASP A 361 6.99 22.76 -21.17
CA ASP A 361 6.85 23.68 -22.31
C ASP A 361 5.50 23.58 -23.05
N GLU A 362 4.58 22.72 -22.59
CA GLU A 362 3.24 22.62 -23.19
C GLU A 362 2.44 23.87 -22.80
N PRO A 363 1.96 24.69 -23.77
CA PRO A 363 1.24 25.91 -23.47
C PRO A 363 0.02 25.62 -22.58
N PRO A 364 -0.33 26.50 -21.63
CA PRO A 364 -1.52 26.31 -20.83
C PRO A 364 -2.75 26.32 -21.74
N GLU A 365 -3.45 25.19 -21.79
CA GLU A 365 -4.70 25.00 -22.57
C GLU A 365 -5.85 25.86 -22.06
#